data_AF-A0AAV2RWQ0-F1
#
_entry.id   AF-A0AAV2RWQ0-F1
#
_cell.length_a   1.000
_cell.length_b   1.000
_cell.length_c   1.000
_cell.angle_alpha   90.00
_cell.angle_beta   90.00
_cell.angle_gamma   90.00
#
_symmetry.space_group_name_H-M   'P 1'
#
loop_
_entity.id
_entity.type
_entity.pdbx_description
1 polymer ?
#
loop_
_entity_poly.entity_id
_entity_poly.type
_entity_poly.pdbx_seq_one_letter_code
_entity_poly.pdbx_strand_id
1 'polypeptide(L)'
;ICMNRHKRCPGYYLLGKKYCHSVYDCKCCVKPPITCKYQGVKYSHGSQLPGSCVEIVCQDGQWCPTSKISRDCSLCYARDDPHFDTFDNSVFDWHGQCNYSLAQSDQSYYPSYAVYGDLADCMGGATCLSTLVFRDDPNTVITIGQGDTVFQVDVNGVYHSLDISDCAQYIPGTNVLVWNNSDCIRILGTQGIVLNFCFIIGKYQEVYIWAPPRLNSSLYGLCGHNNGIEGDDFVLRDGNIIPWDNFRDQFSFPYPIAPEQFPNSWQTDPTCDPSHTRRRRRQSGDGVDVSAEFPCQSTNAMWNGFRTQCETIVDEAVVDGEILSESMKKRYTATCAFDMCMIYQASENNVPDPMPTMENWELAVAKMVKRRIEIEVASRVCPAGFDVVGDECFKMHELSEPWSISRLLCQAEGTYLAEPSDPELLLTYLKSHGKTNHFWMGGRGNGTNMLWTRSRQVVNGLLYQQMSTGEMEVHSHGPITKDVCLEIRADSESGPLALWECEKRHYFICQYNNRYAYK
;
A
#
# COMPACT_ATOMS: atom_id res chain seq x y z
N ILE A 1 -39.32 13.52 -32.27
CA ILE A 1 -39.14 12.08 -32.57
C ILE A 1 -39.26 11.92 -34.08
N CYS A 2 -38.14 11.78 -34.79
CA CYS A 2 -38.17 11.44 -36.21
C CYS A 2 -38.54 9.96 -36.32
N MET A 3 -39.75 9.67 -36.77
CA MET A 3 -40.15 8.29 -37.07
C MET A 3 -39.58 7.91 -38.44
N ASN A 4 -39.24 6.62 -38.60
CA ASN A 4 -38.59 5.98 -39.76
C ASN A 4 -38.98 6.56 -41.14
N ARG A 5 -38.08 6.36 -42.13
CA ARG A 5 -38.32 6.68 -43.56
C ARG A 5 -39.73 6.26 -43.98
N HIS A 6 -40.59 7.24 -44.21
CA HIS A 6 -41.98 7.03 -44.56
C HIS A 6 -42.13 7.06 -46.09
N LYS A 7 -42.95 6.17 -46.67
CA LYS A 7 -43.16 6.06 -48.14
C LYS A 7 -43.61 7.36 -48.83
N ARG A 8 -44.09 8.36 -48.08
CA ARG A 8 -44.53 9.67 -48.58
C ARG A 8 -43.44 10.75 -48.62
N CYS A 9 -42.24 10.47 -48.13
CA CYS A 9 -41.12 11.42 -48.07
C CYS A 9 -39.83 10.74 -48.60
N PRO A 10 -39.64 10.59 -49.93
CA PRO A 10 -38.44 9.97 -50.49
C PRO A 10 -37.21 10.86 -50.20
N GLY A 11 -36.34 10.42 -49.29
CA GLY A 11 -35.15 11.17 -48.88
C GLY A 11 -35.30 12.07 -47.65
N TYR A 12 -36.48 12.10 -47.00
CA TYR A 12 -36.78 13.00 -45.86
C TYR A 12 -37.46 12.25 -44.69
N TYR A 13 -37.41 12.80 -43.48
CA TYR A 13 -38.08 12.24 -42.28
C TYR A 13 -39.41 12.96 -41.99
N LEU A 14 -40.35 12.26 -41.37
CA LEU A 14 -41.69 12.77 -41.10
C LEU A 14 -41.80 13.28 -39.66
N LEU A 15 -42.03 14.58 -39.49
CA LEU A 15 -42.25 15.21 -38.19
C LEU A 15 -43.75 15.51 -38.00
N GLY A 16 -44.36 14.98 -36.93
CA GLY A 16 -45.73 15.34 -36.54
C GLY A 16 -46.84 15.00 -37.56
N LYS A 17 -46.68 13.93 -38.36
CA LYS A 17 -47.67 13.45 -39.37
C LYS A 17 -48.00 14.41 -40.52
N LYS A 18 -47.42 15.62 -40.62
CA LYS A 18 -47.83 16.63 -41.62
C LYS A 18 -46.73 17.19 -42.53
N TYR A 19 -45.44 17.12 -42.16
CA TYR A 19 -44.37 17.77 -42.94
C TYR A 19 -43.14 16.85 -43.11
N CYS A 20 -42.53 16.86 -44.31
CA CYS A 20 -41.24 16.19 -44.60
C CYS A 20 -40.08 17.16 -44.29
N HIS A 21 -39.08 16.72 -43.52
CA HIS A 21 -37.90 17.53 -43.16
C HIS A 21 -36.60 16.88 -43.64
N SER A 22 -35.64 17.72 -44.06
CA SER A 22 -34.31 17.30 -44.52
C SER A 22 -33.53 16.70 -43.34
N VAL A 23 -32.69 15.70 -43.61
CA VAL A 23 -31.78 15.12 -42.59
C VAL A 23 -30.89 16.21 -41.98
N TYR A 24 -30.53 17.21 -42.78
CA TYR A 24 -29.69 18.33 -42.36
C TYR A 24 -30.42 19.34 -41.45
N ASP A 25 -31.76 19.36 -41.46
CA ASP A 25 -32.58 20.21 -40.59
C ASP A 25 -32.99 19.52 -39.28
N CYS A 26 -32.68 18.22 -39.13
CA CYS A 26 -32.96 17.46 -37.92
C CYS A 26 -31.90 17.71 -36.84
N LYS A 27 -32.00 18.85 -36.13
CA LYS A 27 -31.25 19.09 -34.89
C LYS A 27 -31.63 18.17 -33.70
N CYS A 28 -32.51 17.19 -33.89
CA CYS A 28 -33.10 16.40 -32.81
C CYS A 28 -32.98 14.89 -33.01
N CYS A 29 -31.76 14.36 -32.91
CA CYS A 29 -31.47 12.94 -32.64
C CYS A 29 -30.12 12.75 -31.92
N VAL A 30 -29.65 13.72 -31.11
CA VAL A 30 -28.55 13.42 -30.19
C VAL A 30 -29.14 12.47 -29.15
N LYS A 31 -28.78 11.18 -29.20
CA LYS A 31 -29.06 10.25 -28.10
C LYS A 31 -28.58 10.97 -26.82
N PRO A 32 -29.36 10.97 -25.72
CA PRO A 32 -28.86 11.51 -24.46
C PRO A 32 -27.45 10.95 -24.24
N PRO A 33 -26.47 11.81 -23.89
CA PRO A 33 -25.11 11.34 -23.67
C PRO A 33 -25.16 10.18 -22.68
N ILE A 34 -24.51 9.08 -23.01
CA ILE A 34 -24.51 7.91 -22.13
C ILE A 34 -23.68 8.30 -20.90
N THR A 35 -24.34 8.32 -19.75
CA THR A 35 -23.73 8.72 -18.48
C THR A 35 -23.55 7.52 -17.59
N CYS A 36 -22.42 7.46 -16.88
CA CYS A 36 -22.27 6.54 -15.76
C CYS A 36 -23.09 7.03 -14.58
N LYS A 37 -23.45 6.12 -13.68
CA LYS A 37 -24.12 6.44 -12.41
C LYS A 37 -23.30 5.88 -11.26
N TYR A 38 -23.10 6.66 -10.21
CA TYR A 38 -22.51 6.20 -8.95
C TYR A 38 -23.21 6.88 -7.79
N GLN A 39 -23.67 6.09 -6.81
CA GLN A 39 -24.41 6.56 -5.63
C GLN A 39 -25.53 7.56 -5.95
N GLY A 40 -26.28 7.33 -7.02
CA GLY A 40 -27.38 8.21 -7.44
C GLY A 40 -26.99 9.35 -8.38
N VAL A 41 -25.71 9.74 -8.44
CA VAL A 41 -25.19 10.85 -9.24
C VAL A 41 -24.83 10.39 -10.65
N LYS A 42 -25.10 11.22 -11.67
CA LYS A 42 -24.76 10.96 -13.07
C LYS A 42 -23.47 11.66 -13.46
N TYR A 43 -22.63 10.97 -14.22
CA TYR A 43 -21.33 11.43 -14.68
C TYR A 43 -21.24 11.33 -16.21
N SER A 44 -20.77 12.38 -16.88
CA SER A 44 -20.56 12.37 -18.33
C SER A 44 -19.34 11.52 -18.70
N HIS A 45 -19.29 11.07 -19.95
CA HIS A 45 -18.08 10.45 -20.54
C HIS A 45 -16.83 11.30 -20.23
N GLY A 46 -15.73 10.65 -19.84
CA GLY A 46 -14.47 11.27 -19.44
C GLY A 46 -14.41 11.74 -17.99
N SER A 47 -15.52 11.74 -17.25
CA SER A 47 -15.51 12.12 -15.82
C SER A 47 -14.81 11.06 -14.99
N GLN A 48 -13.96 11.49 -14.07
CA GLN A 48 -13.35 10.62 -13.07
C GLN A 48 -14.30 10.43 -11.88
N LEU A 49 -14.29 9.25 -11.29
CA LEU A 49 -14.99 8.96 -10.05
C LEU A 49 -14.26 9.66 -8.88
N PRO A 50 -14.87 10.65 -8.21
CA PRO A 50 -14.17 11.45 -7.21
C PRO A 50 -13.90 10.64 -5.93
N GLY A 51 -12.70 10.81 -5.35
CA GLY A 51 -12.35 10.26 -4.05
C GLY A 51 -12.19 8.74 -3.99
N SER A 52 -12.00 8.09 -5.15
CA SER A 52 -11.61 6.68 -5.28
C SER A 52 -10.08 6.56 -5.23
N CYS A 53 -9.58 5.50 -4.59
CA CYS A 53 -8.15 5.20 -4.55
C CYS A 53 -7.61 4.69 -5.89
N VAL A 54 -8.45 4.12 -6.72
CA VAL A 54 -8.12 3.79 -8.12
C VAL A 54 -8.77 4.85 -9.00
N GLU A 55 -8.04 5.36 -9.99
CA GLU A 55 -8.64 6.27 -10.99
C GLU A 55 -9.63 5.46 -11.82
N ILE A 56 -10.91 5.84 -11.78
CA ILE A 56 -11.99 5.18 -12.54
C ILE A 56 -12.67 6.24 -13.39
N VAL A 57 -12.69 6.02 -14.71
CA VAL A 57 -13.20 6.98 -15.69
C VAL A 57 -14.50 6.47 -16.29
N CYS A 58 -15.48 7.37 -16.43
CA CYS A 58 -16.70 7.05 -17.15
C CYS A 58 -16.42 6.95 -18.66
N GLN A 59 -16.53 5.75 -19.22
CA GLN A 59 -16.39 5.47 -20.65
C GLN A 59 -17.72 4.94 -21.17
N ASP A 60 -18.42 5.77 -21.94
CA ASP A 60 -19.66 5.40 -22.64
C ASP A 60 -20.73 4.74 -21.76
N GLY A 61 -20.87 5.21 -20.52
CA GLY A 61 -21.84 4.70 -19.55
C GLY A 61 -21.33 3.60 -18.62
N GLN A 62 -20.09 3.16 -18.78
CA GLN A 62 -19.43 2.19 -17.93
C GLN A 62 -18.29 2.83 -17.14
N TRP A 63 -18.09 2.38 -15.91
CA TRP A 63 -16.95 2.81 -15.09
C TRP A 63 -15.75 1.96 -15.47
N CYS A 64 -14.70 2.55 -16.04
CA CYS A 64 -13.52 1.83 -16.47
C CYS A 64 -12.30 2.29 -15.64
N PRO A 65 -11.73 1.41 -14.81
CA PRO A 65 -10.56 1.71 -14.01
C PRO A 65 -9.32 1.87 -14.89
N THR A 66 -8.39 2.69 -14.44
CA THR A 66 -7.03 2.80 -15.01
C THR A 66 -6.04 2.11 -14.08
N SER A 67 -4.77 2.05 -14.49
CA SER A 67 -3.69 1.56 -13.63
C SER A 67 -3.27 2.55 -12.55
N LYS A 68 -3.72 3.81 -12.60
CA LYS A 68 -3.29 4.84 -11.65
C LYS A 68 -3.98 4.66 -10.31
N ILE A 69 -3.18 4.65 -9.25
CA ILE A 69 -3.64 4.62 -7.88
C ILE A 69 -3.32 5.99 -7.23
N SER A 70 -4.29 6.53 -6.51
CA SER A 70 -4.14 7.78 -5.77
C SER A 70 -3.15 7.58 -4.63
N ARG A 71 -2.15 8.45 -4.61
CA ARG A 71 -1.13 8.50 -3.59
C ARG A 71 -1.68 8.91 -2.21
N ASP A 72 -2.77 9.68 -2.20
CA ASP A 72 -3.40 10.14 -0.95
C ASP A 72 -4.07 8.98 -0.17
N CYS A 73 -4.21 7.80 -0.77
CA CYS A 73 -4.76 6.63 -0.09
C CYS A 73 -3.69 5.84 0.66
N SER A 74 -4.08 5.33 1.82
CA SER A 74 -3.26 4.40 2.60
C SER A 74 -3.52 2.97 2.15
N LEU A 75 -2.48 2.15 2.11
CA LEU A 75 -2.56 0.74 1.72
C LEU A 75 -2.24 -0.13 2.94
N CYS A 76 -3.17 -1.03 3.30
CA CYS A 76 -2.91 -2.17 4.16
C CYS A 76 -2.85 -3.43 3.31
N TYR A 77 -2.11 -4.42 3.78
CA TYR A 77 -1.92 -5.67 3.07
C TYR A 77 -1.88 -6.85 4.04
N ALA A 78 -2.51 -7.95 3.65
CA ALA A 78 -2.45 -9.25 4.33
C ALA A 78 -2.20 -10.36 3.30
N ARG A 79 -1.12 -11.12 3.50
CA ARG A 79 -0.55 -12.08 2.54
C ARG A 79 -0.75 -13.56 2.84
N ASP A 80 -0.42 -14.39 1.85
CA ASP A 80 0.25 -15.70 2.01
C ASP A 80 -0.03 -16.41 3.32
N ASP A 81 0.98 -16.53 4.18
CA ASP A 81 0.90 -16.91 5.59
C ASP A 81 1.24 -15.74 6.51
N PRO A 82 0.27 -15.09 7.15
CA PRO A 82 0.08 -13.71 6.75
C PRO A 82 1.09 -12.77 7.37
N HIS A 83 1.94 -12.27 6.46
CA HIS A 83 2.60 -10.99 6.56
C HIS A 83 1.56 -9.86 6.49
N PHE A 84 1.57 -8.98 7.48
CA PHE A 84 0.77 -7.78 7.51
C PHE A 84 1.65 -6.56 7.30
N ASP A 85 1.19 -5.66 6.43
CA ASP A 85 1.59 -4.26 6.43
C ASP A 85 0.37 -3.43 6.80
N THR A 86 0.46 -2.66 7.88
CA THR A 86 -0.61 -1.75 8.29
C THR A 86 -0.72 -0.57 7.33
N PHE A 87 -1.82 0.19 7.42
CA PHE A 87 -2.00 1.43 6.68
C PHE A 87 -0.87 2.45 6.92
N ASP A 88 -0.26 2.41 8.11
CA ASP A 88 0.79 3.34 8.51
C ASP A 88 2.20 2.76 8.28
N ASN A 89 2.33 1.54 7.74
CA ASN A 89 3.56 0.81 7.35
C ASN A 89 4.25 -0.01 8.45
N SER A 90 3.60 -0.27 9.58
CA SER A 90 4.08 -1.26 10.55
C SER A 90 3.97 -2.66 9.94
N VAL A 91 4.99 -3.48 10.18
CA VAL A 91 5.10 -4.81 9.58
C VAL A 91 5.15 -5.87 10.66
N PHE A 92 4.35 -6.93 10.52
CA PHE A 92 4.32 -8.05 11.46
C PHE A 92 3.74 -9.32 10.85
N ASP A 93 4.04 -10.44 11.48
CA ASP A 93 3.45 -11.75 11.15
C ASP A 93 2.44 -12.20 12.21
N TRP A 94 1.43 -12.94 11.77
CA TRP A 94 0.47 -13.57 12.66
C TRP A 94 -0.13 -14.84 12.07
N HIS A 95 0.01 -15.99 12.74
CA HIS A 95 -0.46 -17.27 12.20
C HIS A 95 -1.54 -17.96 13.06
N GLY A 96 -2.38 -17.18 13.73
CA GLY A 96 -3.47 -17.71 14.55
C GLY A 96 -4.66 -18.13 13.69
N GLN A 97 -5.18 -19.35 13.87
CA GLN A 97 -6.29 -19.89 13.06
C GLN A 97 -7.67 -19.39 13.51
N CYS A 98 -8.06 -18.20 13.04
CA CYS A 98 -9.38 -17.63 13.29
C CYS A 98 -9.80 -16.70 12.13
N ASN A 99 -11.02 -16.19 12.21
CA ASN A 99 -11.46 -15.06 11.41
C ASN A 99 -11.21 -13.73 12.15
N TYR A 100 -10.53 -12.80 11.49
CA TYR A 100 -10.09 -11.53 12.08
C TYR A 100 -10.67 -10.33 11.36
N SER A 101 -10.79 -9.23 12.10
CA SER A 101 -11.10 -7.91 11.58
C SER A 101 -9.82 -7.28 11.03
N LEU A 102 -9.69 -7.23 9.70
CA LEU A 102 -8.53 -6.61 9.05
C LEU A 102 -8.64 -5.09 9.14
N ALA A 103 -9.78 -4.54 8.73
CA ALA A 103 -10.10 -3.12 8.85
C ALA A 103 -11.61 -2.94 9.11
N GLN A 104 -12.01 -2.09 10.06
CA GLN A 104 -13.41 -1.82 10.40
C GLN A 104 -13.66 -0.40 10.93
N SER A 105 -14.93 0.04 10.93
CA SER A 105 -15.36 1.42 11.22
C SER A 105 -15.20 1.88 12.67
N ASP A 106 -15.17 0.96 13.62
CA ASP A 106 -15.16 1.22 15.06
C ASP A 106 -14.61 0.00 15.80
N GLN A 107 -14.62 -0.01 17.12
CA GLN A 107 -14.09 -1.12 17.94
C GLN A 107 -15.13 -2.22 18.25
N SER A 108 -16.39 -2.09 17.81
CA SER A 108 -17.41 -3.09 18.12
C SER A 108 -17.20 -4.41 17.38
N TYR A 109 -17.79 -5.49 17.88
CA TYR A 109 -17.85 -6.77 17.15
C TYR A 109 -18.83 -6.75 15.97
N TYR A 110 -19.63 -5.68 15.83
CA TYR A 110 -20.63 -5.52 14.76
C TYR A 110 -20.54 -4.12 14.14
N PRO A 111 -19.40 -3.78 13.51
CA PRO A 111 -19.16 -2.47 12.93
C PRO A 111 -20.13 -2.19 11.78
N SER A 112 -20.25 -0.91 11.41
CA SER A 112 -21.09 -0.49 10.28
C SER A 112 -20.56 -1.00 8.93
N TYR A 113 -19.24 -1.00 8.77
CA TYR A 113 -18.52 -1.57 7.63
C TYR A 113 -17.21 -2.21 8.11
N ALA A 114 -16.77 -3.26 7.42
CA ALA A 114 -15.57 -4.01 7.76
C ALA A 114 -15.06 -4.90 6.62
N VAL A 115 -13.77 -5.22 6.70
CA VAL A 115 -13.09 -6.24 5.91
C VAL A 115 -12.60 -7.30 6.90
N TYR A 116 -13.06 -8.54 6.73
CA TYR A 116 -12.64 -9.68 7.54
C TYR A 116 -11.86 -10.68 6.70
N GLY A 117 -10.90 -11.35 7.33
CA GLY A 117 -10.11 -12.41 6.72
C GLY A 117 -10.12 -13.66 7.60
N ASP A 118 -10.51 -14.78 7.01
CA ASP A 118 -10.38 -16.10 7.64
C ASP A 118 -8.99 -16.67 7.39
N LEU A 119 -8.25 -16.93 8.46
CA LEU A 119 -6.92 -17.53 8.42
C LEU A 119 -7.02 -19.01 8.78
N ALA A 120 -6.83 -19.87 7.78
CA ALA A 120 -6.99 -21.32 7.91
C ALA A 120 -5.65 -22.05 7.76
N ASP A 121 -5.53 -23.26 8.31
CA ASP A 121 -4.33 -24.09 8.17
C ASP A 121 -3.88 -24.24 6.70
N CYS A 122 -2.60 -24.00 6.45
CA CYS A 122 -1.97 -24.30 5.17
C CYS A 122 -0.53 -24.77 5.39
N MET A 123 -0.02 -25.56 4.43
CA MET A 123 1.38 -26.01 4.39
C MET A 123 1.91 -26.74 5.65
N GLY A 124 1.02 -27.26 6.51
CA GLY A 124 1.40 -28.10 7.67
C GLY A 124 2.15 -27.36 8.79
N GLY A 125 1.96 -26.04 8.91
CA GLY A 125 2.62 -25.22 9.93
C GLY A 125 2.37 -23.72 9.84
N ALA A 126 1.74 -23.24 8.76
CA ALA A 126 1.33 -21.86 8.55
C ALA A 126 -0.20 -21.75 8.54
N THR A 127 -0.70 -20.52 8.48
CA THR A 127 -2.11 -20.23 8.18
C THR A 127 -2.17 -19.34 6.98
N CYS A 128 -3.12 -19.54 6.07
CA CYS A 128 -3.28 -18.72 4.88
C CYS A 128 -4.66 -18.06 4.85
N LEU A 129 -4.77 -16.91 4.17
CA LEU A 129 -6.07 -16.31 3.89
C LEU A 129 -6.91 -17.27 3.03
N SER A 130 -8.10 -17.63 3.52
CA SER A 130 -8.99 -18.64 2.92
C SER A 130 -10.25 -18.02 2.31
N THR A 131 -10.78 -17.02 3.01
CA THR A 131 -12.06 -16.38 2.73
C THR A 131 -11.96 -14.91 3.12
N LEU A 132 -12.41 -14.04 2.23
CA LEU A 132 -12.54 -12.60 2.47
C LEU A 132 -14.02 -12.24 2.63
N VAL A 133 -14.37 -11.55 3.71
CA VAL A 133 -15.74 -11.05 3.91
C VAL A 133 -15.70 -9.53 3.96
N PHE A 134 -16.37 -8.90 3.00
CA PHE A 134 -16.53 -7.45 2.93
C PHE A 134 -17.94 -7.04 3.33
N ARG A 135 -18.07 -6.45 4.51
CA ARG A 135 -19.27 -5.77 4.97
C ARG A 135 -19.19 -4.31 4.51
N ASP A 136 -19.81 -4.00 3.39
CA ASP A 136 -19.83 -2.63 2.86
C ASP A 136 -20.75 -1.70 3.67
N ASP A 137 -21.87 -2.26 4.14
CA ASP A 137 -22.83 -1.60 5.02
C ASP A 137 -23.60 -2.66 5.85
N PRO A 138 -24.44 -2.26 6.83
CA PRO A 138 -25.15 -3.22 7.68
C PRO A 138 -26.02 -4.27 6.97
N ASN A 139 -26.45 -3.98 5.75
CA ASN A 139 -27.31 -4.81 4.92
C ASN A 139 -26.59 -5.39 3.69
N THR A 140 -25.31 -5.13 3.50
CA THR A 140 -24.53 -5.62 2.35
C THR A 140 -23.27 -6.31 2.85
N VAL A 141 -23.34 -7.64 2.97
CA VAL A 141 -22.19 -8.51 3.27
C VAL A 141 -21.86 -9.33 2.05
N ILE A 142 -20.65 -9.17 1.54
CA ILE A 142 -20.11 -9.86 0.38
C ILE A 142 -19.04 -10.83 0.85
N THR A 143 -19.26 -12.12 0.67
CA THR A 143 -18.25 -13.16 0.98
C THR A 143 -17.63 -13.66 -0.32
N ILE A 144 -16.31 -13.70 -0.32
CA ILE A 144 -15.47 -14.18 -1.42
C ILE A 144 -14.69 -15.38 -0.89
N GLY A 145 -15.13 -16.57 -1.31
CA GLY A 145 -14.48 -17.83 -0.94
C GLY A 145 -13.49 -18.31 -2.00
N GLN A 146 -12.89 -19.47 -1.72
CA GLN A 146 -12.09 -20.23 -2.68
C GLN A 146 -12.97 -20.67 -3.86
N GLY A 147 -12.61 -20.27 -5.09
CA GLY A 147 -13.36 -20.64 -6.29
C GLY A 147 -12.46 -20.77 -7.53
N ASP A 148 -12.60 -21.89 -8.25
CA ASP A 148 -11.97 -22.13 -9.55
C ASP A 148 -12.63 -21.32 -10.66
N THR A 149 -11.85 -20.63 -11.51
CA THR A 149 -12.16 -20.02 -12.83
C THR A 149 -13.39 -19.11 -13.00
N VAL A 150 -14.40 -19.17 -12.12
CA VAL A 150 -15.65 -18.42 -12.16
C VAL A 150 -15.79 -17.71 -10.81
N PHE A 151 -15.88 -16.39 -10.84
CA PHE A 151 -16.03 -15.63 -9.62
C PHE A 151 -17.43 -15.80 -9.04
N GLN A 152 -17.47 -16.34 -7.83
CA GLN A 152 -18.69 -16.47 -7.05
C GLN A 152 -18.60 -15.56 -5.84
N VAL A 153 -19.65 -14.76 -5.65
CA VAL A 153 -19.84 -13.97 -4.44
C VAL A 153 -21.14 -14.37 -3.77
N ASP A 154 -21.09 -14.49 -2.45
CA ASP A 154 -22.28 -14.58 -1.63
C ASP A 154 -22.64 -13.18 -1.12
N VAL A 155 -23.82 -12.70 -1.50
CA VAL A 155 -24.41 -11.46 -0.98
C VAL A 155 -25.54 -11.80 -0.01
N ASN A 156 -25.29 -11.65 1.28
CA ASN A 156 -26.26 -11.93 2.36
C ASN A 156 -26.91 -13.33 2.31
N GLY A 157 -26.14 -14.37 1.98
CA GLY A 157 -26.60 -15.76 1.83
C GLY A 157 -27.07 -16.13 0.41
N VAL A 158 -26.93 -15.23 -0.57
CA VAL A 158 -27.36 -15.44 -1.97
C VAL A 158 -26.13 -15.46 -2.89
N TYR A 159 -25.90 -16.60 -3.53
CA TYR A 159 -24.80 -16.76 -4.47
C TYR A 159 -25.07 -16.11 -5.82
N HIS A 160 -24.08 -15.36 -6.31
CA HIS A 160 -24.03 -14.78 -7.63
C HIS A 160 -22.77 -15.24 -8.36
N SER A 161 -22.94 -15.75 -9.57
CA SER A 161 -21.85 -15.99 -10.52
C SER A 161 -21.68 -14.75 -11.37
N LEU A 162 -20.47 -14.19 -11.43
CA LEU A 162 -20.20 -12.95 -12.15
C LEU A 162 -19.19 -13.19 -13.27
N ASP A 163 -19.58 -12.81 -14.49
CA ASP A 163 -18.65 -12.68 -15.62
C ASP A 163 -17.97 -11.31 -15.48
N ILE A 164 -16.80 -11.29 -14.84
CA ILE A 164 -16.10 -10.04 -14.56
C ILE A 164 -15.40 -9.52 -15.82
N SER A 165 -15.57 -8.23 -16.11
CA SER A 165 -14.85 -7.51 -17.17
C SER A 165 -13.82 -6.53 -16.61
N ASP A 166 -12.95 -6.00 -17.47
CA ASP A 166 -11.97 -4.98 -17.10
C ASP A 166 -12.63 -3.65 -16.69
N CYS A 167 -13.77 -3.29 -17.29
CA CYS A 167 -14.60 -2.22 -16.76
C CYS A 167 -15.49 -2.73 -15.63
N ALA A 168 -15.74 -1.86 -14.65
CA ALA A 168 -16.48 -2.16 -13.45
C ALA A 168 -17.98 -2.31 -13.67
N GLN A 169 -18.54 -3.31 -12.99
CA GLN A 169 -19.96 -3.60 -12.93
C GLN A 169 -20.43 -3.65 -11.48
N TYR A 170 -21.72 -3.43 -11.26
CA TYR A 170 -22.30 -3.56 -9.91
C TYR A 170 -22.51 -5.03 -9.55
N ILE A 171 -22.16 -5.40 -8.32
CA ILE A 171 -22.59 -6.67 -7.75
C ILE A 171 -24.12 -6.63 -7.61
N PRO A 172 -24.87 -7.63 -8.11
CA PRO A 172 -26.32 -7.63 -8.13
C PRO A 172 -26.92 -7.32 -6.74
N GLY A 173 -27.88 -6.39 -6.70
CA GLY A 173 -28.55 -6.00 -5.45
C GLY A 173 -27.77 -5.05 -4.55
N THR A 174 -26.58 -4.59 -4.95
CA THR A 174 -25.71 -3.73 -4.14
C THR A 174 -25.32 -2.44 -4.87
N ASN A 175 -24.64 -1.53 -4.16
CA ASN A 175 -23.96 -0.37 -4.76
C ASN A 175 -22.44 -0.57 -4.87
N VAL A 176 -21.98 -1.81 -4.72
CA VAL A 176 -20.57 -2.18 -4.75
C VAL A 176 -20.16 -2.48 -6.19
N LEU A 177 -19.05 -1.89 -6.63
CA LEU A 177 -18.48 -2.12 -7.96
C LEU A 177 -17.41 -3.21 -7.89
N VAL A 178 -17.35 -4.05 -8.92
CA VAL A 178 -16.35 -5.11 -9.08
C VAL A 178 -15.81 -5.13 -10.51
N TRP A 179 -14.51 -5.38 -10.67
CA TRP A 179 -13.84 -5.49 -11.97
C TRP A 179 -12.63 -6.42 -11.93
N ASN A 180 -12.21 -6.83 -13.12
CA ASN A 180 -11.08 -7.71 -13.35
C ASN A 180 -9.78 -6.91 -13.26
N ASN A 181 -8.77 -7.47 -12.60
CA ASN A 181 -7.45 -6.86 -12.50
C ASN A 181 -6.37 -7.95 -12.61
N SER A 182 -6.13 -8.42 -13.85
CA SER A 182 -5.24 -9.55 -14.13
C SER A 182 -5.67 -10.80 -13.34
N ASP A 183 -4.78 -11.40 -12.53
CA ASP A 183 -5.12 -12.54 -11.66
C ASP A 183 -5.74 -12.11 -10.31
N CYS A 184 -6.24 -10.87 -10.21
CA CYS A 184 -6.99 -10.36 -9.07
C CYS A 184 -8.38 -9.90 -9.47
N ILE A 185 -9.19 -9.69 -8.45
CA ILE A 185 -10.47 -9.02 -8.52
C ILE A 185 -10.39 -7.78 -7.66
N ARG A 186 -10.86 -6.65 -8.20
CA ARG A 186 -10.98 -5.42 -7.43
C ARG A 186 -12.42 -5.10 -7.10
N ILE A 187 -12.64 -4.64 -5.87
CA ILE A 187 -13.95 -4.30 -5.34
C ILE A 187 -13.88 -2.90 -4.75
N LEU A 188 -14.81 -2.03 -5.15
CA LEU A 188 -14.97 -0.70 -4.59
C LEU A 188 -16.29 -0.61 -3.81
N GLY A 189 -16.16 -0.45 -2.50
CA GLY A 189 -17.28 -0.23 -1.60
C GLY A 189 -17.85 1.18 -1.63
N THR A 190 -19.00 1.39 -0.99
CA THR A 190 -19.65 2.68 -0.84
C THR A 190 -18.89 3.63 0.08
N GLN A 191 -18.13 3.10 1.05
CA GLN A 191 -17.22 3.89 1.88
C GLN A 191 -15.93 4.28 1.16
N GLY A 192 -15.72 3.80 -0.08
CA GLY A 192 -14.53 4.09 -0.90
C GLY A 192 -13.34 3.20 -0.64
N ILE A 193 -13.47 2.21 0.25
CA ILE A 193 -12.48 1.16 0.44
C ILE A 193 -12.38 0.38 -0.88
N VAL A 194 -11.16 0.23 -1.37
CA VAL A 194 -10.86 -0.62 -2.53
C VAL A 194 -10.16 -1.87 -2.03
N LEU A 195 -10.69 -3.04 -2.38
CA LEU A 195 -10.05 -4.33 -2.15
C LEU A 195 -9.46 -4.81 -3.47
N ASN A 196 -8.24 -5.34 -3.46
CA ASN A 196 -7.69 -6.12 -4.57
C ASN A 196 -7.36 -7.49 -4.01
N PHE A 197 -8.18 -8.47 -4.37
CA PHE A 197 -8.12 -9.84 -3.88
C PHE A 197 -7.57 -10.74 -4.98
N CYS A 198 -6.47 -11.41 -4.72
CA CYS A 198 -5.66 -12.03 -5.76
C CYS A 198 -5.52 -13.54 -5.56
N PHE A 199 -5.55 -14.30 -6.66
CA PHE A 199 -5.40 -15.75 -6.66
C PHE A 199 -4.06 -16.09 -7.30
N ILE A 200 -3.07 -16.52 -6.52
CA ILE A 200 -1.70 -16.66 -7.04
C ILE A 200 -1.46 -18.07 -7.59
N ILE A 201 -1.72 -19.14 -6.80
CA ILE A 201 -1.64 -20.55 -7.26
C ILE A 201 -2.51 -21.43 -6.36
N GLY A 202 -3.50 -22.14 -6.91
CA GLY A 202 -4.22 -23.27 -6.28
C GLY A 202 -5.10 -22.94 -5.07
N LYS A 203 -4.55 -22.29 -4.03
CA LYS A 203 -5.20 -21.93 -2.75
C LYS A 203 -4.68 -20.64 -2.09
N TYR A 204 -3.56 -20.05 -2.54
CA TYR A 204 -2.99 -18.84 -1.92
C TYR A 204 -3.74 -17.58 -2.34
N GLN A 205 -4.16 -16.82 -1.35
CA GLN A 205 -4.94 -15.61 -1.50
C GLN A 205 -4.25 -14.47 -0.79
N GLU A 206 -4.27 -13.30 -1.42
CA GLU A 206 -3.79 -12.06 -0.82
C GLU A 206 -4.89 -11.01 -0.91
N VAL A 207 -4.92 -10.10 0.06
CA VAL A 207 -5.77 -8.92 -0.01
C VAL A 207 -4.98 -7.65 0.22
N TYR A 208 -5.12 -6.73 -0.74
CA TYR A 208 -4.67 -5.34 -0.61
C TYR A 208 -5.91 -4.48 -0.33
N ILE A 209 -5.84 -3.65 0.70
CA ILE A 209 -6.94 -2.81 1.18
C ILE A 209 -6.47 -1.37 1.05
N TRP A 210 -7.05 -0.59 0.13
CA TRP A 210 -6.82 0.85 0.08
C TRP A 210 -7.92 1.58 0.83
N ALA A 211 -7.51 2.47 1.73
CA ALA A 211 -8.37 3.40 2.45
C ALA A 211 -8.23 4.81 1.87
N PRO A 212 -9.34 5.48 1.50
CA PRO A 212 -9.29 6.87 1.05
C PRO A 212 -9.02 7.82 2.23
N PRO A 213 -8.46 9.03 1.97
CA PRO A 213 -8.11 10.02 3.02
C PRO A 213 -9.22 10.33 4.03
N ARG A 214 -10.48 10.24 3.59
CA ARG A 214 -11.65 10.50 4.46
C ARG A 214 -11.81 9.49 5.59
N LEU A 215 -11.12 8.34 5.52
CA LEU A 215 -11.11 7.30 6.55
C LEU A 215 -9.85 7.34 7.43
N ASN A 216 -9.04 8.39 7.31
CA ASN A 216 -7.87 8.57 8.17
C ASN A 216 -8.32 8.72 9.62
N SER A 217 -7.64 8.01 10.52
CA SER A 217 -7.95 7.92 11.96
C SER A 217 -9.36 7.43 12.28
N SER A 218 -10.00 6.70 11.36
CA SER A 218 -11.35 6.15 11.55
C SER A 218 -11.44 4.67 11.19
N LEU A 219 -10.30 3.98 11.14
CA LEU A 219 -10.21 2.54 10.91
C LEU A 219 -9.57 1.88 12.12
N TYR A 220 -9.91 0.62 12.31
CA TYR A 220 -9.38 -0.25 13.36
C TYR A 220 -9.26 -1.68 12.85
N GLY A 221 -8.46 -2.52 13.49
CA GLY A 221 -8.23 -3.90 13.08
C GLY A 221 -6.75 -4.21 12.96
N LEU A 222 -6.42 -5.35 12.36
CA LEU A 222 -5.04 -5.77 12.11
C LEU A 222 -4.28 -4.79 11.18
N CYS A 223 -4.99 -4.02 10.36
CA CYS A 223 -4.43 -2.99 9.50
C CYS A 223 -4.04 -1.67 10.21
N GLY A 224 -4.19 -1.60 11.54
CA GLY A 224 -3.84 -0.41 12.32
C GLY A 224 -4.89 0.70 12.29
N HIS A 225 -4.53 1.87 12.81
CA HIS A 225 -5.47 2.99 13.02
C HIS A 225 -5.54 3.99 11.84
N ASN A 226 -4.65 3.86 10.85
CA ASN A 226 -4.60 4.72 9.65
C ASN A 226 -4.50 6.22 10.01
N ASN A 227 -3.66 6.57 10.96
CA ASN A 227 -3.44 7.95 11.42
C ASN A 227 -2.07 8.51 10.98
N GLY A 228 -1.29 7.70 10.26
CA GLY A 228 0.06 7.97 9.80
C GLY A 228 1.15 7.60 10.81
N ILE A 229 0.84 7.06 12.00
CA ILE A 229 1.80 6.85 13.10
C ILE A 229 2.07 5.35 13.26
N GLU A 230 3.14 4.88 12.61
CA GLU A 230 3.66 3.49 12.77
C GLU A 230 3.76 3.05 14.25
N GLY A 231 4.13 3.99 15.13
CA GLY A 231 4.27 3.80 16.59
C GLY A 231 3.01 3.34 17.34
N ASP A 232 1.82 3.55 16.79
CA ASP A 232 0.56 3.31 17.49
C ASP A 232 -0.40 2.35 16.81
N ASP A 233 0.04 1.67 15.74
CA ASP A 233 -0.82 0.78 14.96
C ASP A 233 -1.42 -0.38 15.77
N PHE A 234 -0.75 -0.80 16.85
CA PHE A 234 -1.13 -2.00 17.60
C PHE A 234 -2.18 -1.65 18.67
N VAL A 235 -3.24 -0.95 18.24
CA VAL A 235 -4.40 -0.59 19.05
C VAL A 235 -5.29 -1.80 19.23
N LEU A 236 -5.61 -2.12 20.47
CA LEU A 236 -6.56 -3.16 20.85
C LEU A 236 -8.00 -2.68 20.67
N ARG A 237 -8.93 -3.65 20.65
CA ARG A 237 -10.38 -3.39 20.63
C ARG A 237 -10.87 -2.58 21.84
N ASP A 238 -10.18 -2.64 22.97
CA ASP A 238 -10.50 -1.83 24.16
C ASP A 238 -9.89 -0.42 24.15
N GLY A 239 -9.09 -0.10 23.13
CA GLY A 239 -8.42 1.19 22.94
C GLY A 239 -7.01 1.28 23.53
N ASN A 240 -6.53 0.25 24.21
CA ASN A 240 -5.15 0.21 24.68
C ASN A 240 -4.19 0.04 23.48
N ILE A 241 -3.03 0.69 23.53
CA ILE A 241 -1.99 0.57 22.50
C ILE A 241 -0.89 -0.32 23.05
N ILE A 242 -0.47 -1.34 22.30
CA ILE A 242 0.74 -2.09 22.62
C ILE A 242 1.95 -1.31 22.08
N PRO A 243 2.90 -0.87 22.93
CA PRO A 243 4.13 -0.24 22.46
C PRO A 243 4.92 -1.21 21.58
N TRP A 244 5.38 -0.73 20.43
CA TRP A 244 6.17 -1.51 19.48
C TRP A 244 7.57 -0.93 19.36
N ASP A 245 8.50 -1.35 20.23
CA ASP A 245 9.83 -0.70 20.31
C ASP A 245 10.88 -1.26 19.30
N ASN A 246 10.51 -2.20 18.42
CA ASN A 246 11.45 -2.93 17.55
C ASN A 246 11.62 -2.35 16.13
N PHE A 247 11.39 -1.05 15.93
CA PHE A 247 11.40 -0.42 14.59
C PHE A 247 12.70 -0.60 13.78
N ARG A 248 13.86 -0.77 14.45
CA ARG A 248 15.17 -0.88 13.79
C ARG A 248 15.52 -2.26 13.23
N ASP A 249 14.87 -3.32 13.73
CA ASP A 249 15.19 -4.72 13.39
C ASP A 249 14.00 -5.47 12.76
N GLN A 250 12.96 -4.76 12.30
CA GLN A 250 11.73 -5.34 11.73
C GLN A 250 11.97 -6.24 10.50
N PHE A 251 13.15 -6.19 9.88
CA PHE A 251 13.50 -7.01 8.73
C PHE A 251 14.67 -7.96 9.03
N SER A 252 15.15 -8.01 10.27
CA SER A 252 16.17 -8.93 10.76
C SER A 252 15.53 -10.24 11.22
N PHE A 253 16.31 -11.32 11.33
CA PHE A 253 15.81 -12.56 11.94
C PHE A 253 15.97 -12.50 13.47
N PRO A 254 15.00 -12.99 14.25
CA PRO A 254 13.68 -13.51 13.83
C PRO A 254 12.77 -12.40 13.28
N TYR A 255 12.00 -12.73 12.24
CA TYR A 255 11.03 -11.79 11.65
C TYR A 255 9.99 -11.38 12.71
N PRO A 256 9.54 -10.11 12.74
CA PRO A 256 8.63 -9.62 13.78
C PRO A 256 7.30 -10.36 13.77
N ILE A 257 6.94 -10.93 14.92
CA ILE A 257 5.61 -11.48 15.18
C ILE A 257 4.85 -10.48 16.05
N ALA A 258 3.57 -10.24 15.72
CA ALA A 258 2.74 -9.37 16.55
C ALA A 258 2.57 -9.93 17.98
N PRO A 259 2.54 -9.09 19.02
CA PRO A 259 2.24 -9.54 20.37
C PRO A 259 0.82 -10.11 20.39
N GLU A 260 0.65 -11.34 20.88
CA GLU A 260 -0.62 -12.09 20.75
C GLU A 260 -1.86 -11.30 21.17
N GLN A 261 -1.73 -10.39 22.15
CA GLN A 261 -2.84 -9.56 22.62
C GLN A 261 -3.44 -8.72 21.50
N PHE A 262 -2.64 -8.23 20.55
CA PHE A 262 -3.12 -7.40 19.45
C PHE A 262 -4.00 -8.19 18.48
N PRO A 263 -3.53 -9.26 17.82
CA PRO A 263 -4.40 -9.99 16.90
C PRO A 263 -5.58 -10.67 17.59
N ASN A 264 -5.41 -11.17 18.81
CA ASN A 264 -6.50 -11.79 19.58
C ASN A 264 -7.62 -10.79 19.90
N SER A 265 -7.30 -9.52 20.11
CA SER A 265 -8.31 -8.48 20.32
C SER A 265 -9.21 -8.28 19.10
N TRP A 266 -8.71 -8.57 17.90
CA TRP A 266 -9.39 -8.36 16.62
C TRP A 266 -10.05 -9.60 16.02
N GLN A 267 -10.11 -10.71 16.76
CA GLN A 267 -10.95 -11.84 16.41
C GLN A 267 -12.42 -11.41 16.23
N THR A 268 -13.09 -11.98 15.24
CA THR A 268 -14.52 -11.76 15.01
C THR A 268 -15.39 -12.55 15.98
N ASP A 269 -14.89 -13.70 16.44
CA ASP A 269 -15.44 -14.51 17.51
C ASP A 269 -14.43 -14.61 18.66
N PRO A 270 -14.70 -13.99 19.84
CA PRO A 270 -13.78 -14.02 20.98
C PRO A 270 -13.63 -15.40 21.62
N THR A 271 -14.40 -16.39 21.19
CA THR A 271 -14.28 -17.78 21.65
C THR A 271 -13.32 -18.60 20.80
N CYS A 272 -12.81 -18.04 19.70
CA CYS A 272 -11.87 -18.72 18.83
C CYS A 272 -10.51 -18.92 19.52
N ASP A 273 -10.05 -20.16 19.59
CA ASP A 273 -8.70 -20.49 20.06
C ASP A 273 -7.72 -20.46 18.87
N PRO A 274 -6.81 -19.48 18.78
CA PRO A 274 -5.88 -19.36 17.66
C PRO A 274 -4.79 -20.45 17.64
N SER A 275 -4.64 -21.27 18.70
CA SER A 275 -3.47 -22.13 18.96
C SER A 275 -3.44 -23.50 18.24
N HIS A 276 -4.26 -23.71 17.22
CA HIS A 276 -4.53 -25.05 16.68
C HIS A 276 -3.43 -25.68 15.80
N THR A 277 -2.37 -24.98 15.37
CA THR A 277 -1.33 -25.53 14.47
C THR A 277 -0.29 -26.45 15.15
N ARG A 278 0.06 -26.28 16.44
CA ARG A 278 1.24 -26.99 17.02
C ARG A 278 1.09 -27.70 18.37
N ARG A 279 0.07 -27.43 19.18
CA ARG A 279 -0.05 -28.11 20.50
C ARG A 279 -0.22 -29.63 20.42
N ARG A 280 -0.66 -30.19 19.28
CA ARG A 280 -0.91 -31.64 19.15
C ARG A 280 0.28 -32.50 18.74
N ARG A 281 1.41 -31.94 18.24
CA ARG A 281 2.52 -32.78 17.73
C ARG A 281 3.68 -33.02 18.71
N ARG A 282 3.77 -32.29 19.83
CA ARG A 282 4.80 -32.51 20.86
C ARG A 282 4.23 -32.42 22.27
N GLN A 283 3.49 -33.44 22.69
CA GLN A 283 3.52 -33.87 24.09
C GLN A 283 4.39 -35.12 24.17
N SER A 284 5.70 -34.91 24.18
CA SER A 284 6.65 -35.89 24.71
C SER A 284 7.67 -35.13 25.56
N GLY A 285 7.61 -35.40 26.86
CA GLY A 285 8.60 -35.16 27.92
C GLY A 285 9.67 -34.08 27.74
N ASP A 286 9.69 -33.20 28.74
CA ASP A 286 10.82 -32.40 29.21
C ASP A 286 11.14 -31.10 28.45
N GLY A 287 10.86 -29.99 29.15
CA GLY A 287 11.38 -28.66 28.83
C GLY A 287 10.45 -27.82 27.94
N VAL A 288 10.03 -26.67 28.46
CA VAL A 288 9.39 -25.62 27.66
C VAL A 288 10.45 -25.10 26.69
N ASP A 289 10.40 -25.56 25.44
CA ASP A 289 11.21 -25.03 24.35
C ASP A 289 10.40 -23.93 23.64
N VAL A 290 10.92 -22.70 23.74
CA VAL A 290 10.37 -21.47 23.14
C VAL A 290 10.45 -21.48 21.60
N SER A 291 10.92 -22.57 20.99
CA SER A 291 10.95 -22.81 19.54
C SER A 291 9.57 -23.11 18.91
N ALA A 292 8.52 -23.30 19.71
CA ALA A 292 7.18 -23.64 19.20
C ALA A 292 6.44 -22.45 18.55
N GLU A 293 6.83 -21.21 18.82
CA GLU A 293 6.09 -19.99 18.44
C GLU A 293 6.40 -19.46 17.02
N PHE A 294 7.52 -19.82 16.40
CA PHE A 294 7.90 -19.33 15.06
C PHE A 294 7.55 -20.36 13.97
N PRO A 295 6.74 -20.00 12.96
CA PRO A 295 6.44 -20.87 11.81
C PRO A 295 7.72 -21.28 11.11
N CYS A 296 8.55 -20.31 10.70
CA CYS A 296 9.90 -20.55 10.17
C CYS A 296 10.89 -20.89 11.30
N GLN A 297 11.35 -22.14 11.35
CA GLN A 297 12.41 -22.58 12.27
C GLN A 297 13.70 -22.84 11.49
N SER A 298 14.50 -21.79 11.29
CA SER A 298 15.79 -21.87 10.62
C SER A 298 16.94 -21.35 11.50
N THR A 299 18.17 -21.74 11.18
CA THR A 299 19.36 -21.14 11.77
C THR A 299 19.68 -19.81 11.08
N ASN A 300 20.37 -18.90 11.76
CA ASN A 300 20.83 -17.63 11.15
C ASN A 300 21.59 -17.85 9.83
N ALA A 301 22.36 -18.95 9.72
CA ALA A 301 23.09 -19.27 8.50
C ALA A 301 22.15 -19.65 7.34
N MET A 302 21.11 -20.44 7.60
CA MET A 302 20.12 -20.79 6.58
C MET A 302 19.28 -19.58 6.18
N TRP A 303 18.84 -18.79 7.15
CA TRP A 303 18.12 -17.53 6.91
C TRP A 303 18.91 -16.58 6.01
N ASN A 304 20.20 -16.38 6.29
CA ASN A 304 21.06 -15.55 5.44
C ASN A 304 21.20 -16.11 4.02
N GLY A 305 21.17 -17.45 3.87
CA GLY A 305 21.12 -18.09 2.56
C GLY A 305 19.85 -17.74 1.78
N PHE A 306 18.68 -17.84 2.42
CA PHE A 306 17.40 -17.45 1.82
C PHE A 306 17.37 -15.96 1.47
N ARG A 307 17.85 -15.08 2.36
CA ARG A 307 17.96 -13.64 2.08
C ARG A 307 18.79 -13.34 0.83
N THR A 308 19.96 -13.96 0.70
CA THR A 308 20.85 -13.74 -0.45
C THR A 308 20.16 -14.10 -1.77
N GLN A 309 19.40 -15.20 -1.78
CA GLN A 309 18.61 -15.58 -2.96
C GLN A 309 17.50 -14.55 -3.22
N CYS A 310 16.78 -14.14 -2.17
CA CYS A 310 15.70 -13.17 -2.25
C CYS A 310 16.15 -11.76 -2.65
N GLU A 311 17.38 -11.34 -2.33
CA GLU A 311 17.95 -10.09 -2.85
C GLU A 311 18.03 -10.11 -4.38
N THR A 312 18.43 -11.25 -4.96
CA THR A 312 18.47 -11.42 -6.42
C THR A 312 17.07 -11.39 -7.01
N ILE A 313 16.11 -12.10 -6.41
CA ILE A 313 14.70 -12.09 -6.83
C ILE A 313 14.12 -10.68 -6.80
N VAL A 314 14.38 -9.92 -5.73
CA VAL A 314 13.88 -8.55 -5.58
C VAL A 314 14.48 -7.63 -6.64
N ASP A 315 15.79 -7.68 -6.86
CA ASP A 315 16.45 -6.85 -7.87
C ASP A 315 15.99 -7.18 -9.30
N GLU A 316 15.74 -8.47 -9.61
CA GLU A 316 15.18 -8.90 -10.91
C GLU A 316 13.70 -8.53 -11.09
N ALA A 317 12.96 -8.38 -10.00
CA ALA A 317 11.55 -8.02 -10.01
C ALA A 317 11.30 -6.53 -10.25
N VAL A 318 12.32 -5.68 -10.09
CA VAL A 318 12.22 -4.23 -10.36
C VAL A 318 12.10 -3.99 -11.87
N VAL A 319 11.01 -3.36 -12.28
CA VAL A 319 10.69 -3.05 -13.68
C VAL A 319 11.61 -1.94 -14.24
N ASP A 320 11.92 -2.02 -15.54
CA ASP A 320 12.73 -1.09 -16.35
C ASP A 320 12.88 0.36 -15.81
N GLY A 321 13.90 0.60 -14.98
CA GLY A 321 14.32 1.94 -14.55
C GLY A 321 13.73 2.46 -13.24
N GLU A 322 12.84 1.71 -12.57
CA GLU A 322 12.33 2.06 -11.24
C GLU A 322 13.42 1.86 -10.17
N ILE A 323 13.44 2.72 -9.14
CA ILE A 323 14.37 2.60 -8.01
C ILE A 323 13.58 2.40 -6.72
N LEU A 324 13.71 1.21 -6.12
CA LEU A 324 13.17 0.93 -4.79
C LEU A 324 14.05 1.59 -3.72
N SER A 325 13.42 2.15 -2.67
CA SER A 325 14.16 2.61 -1.49
C SER A 325 14.72 1.43 -0.70
N GLU A 326 15.76 1.70 0.09
CA GLU A 326 16.45 0.67 0.86
C GLU A 326 15.50 -0.04 1.87
N SER A 327 14.54 0.70 2.42
CA SER A 327 13.51 0.16 3.30
C SER A 327 12.60 -0.84 2.59
N MET A 328 12.19 -0.53 1.36
CA MET A 328 11.35 -1.41 0.54
C MET A 328 12.09 -2.67 0.14
N LYS A 329 13.34 -2.54 -0.31
CA LYS A 329 14.20 -3.69 -0.63
C LYS A 329 14.32 -4.63 0.58
N LYS A 330 14.68 -4.10 1.75
CA LYS A 330 14.78 -4.87 2.99
C LYS A 330 13.47 -5.58 3.34
N ARG A 331 12.33 -4.90 3.18
CA ARG A 331 11.00 -5.48 3.43
C ARG A 331 10.71 -6.65 2.48
N TYR A 332 10.84 -6.46 1.17
CA TYR A 332 10.57 -7.53 0.19
C TYR A 332 11.51 -8.73 0.39
N THR A 333 12.80 -8.47 0.60
CA THR A 333 13.80 -9.51 0.83
C THR A 333 13.48 -10.32 2.09
N ALA A 334 13.07 -9.65 3.18
CA ALA A 334 12.80 -10.32 4.44
C ALA A 334 11.54 -11.20 4.38
N THR A 335 10.45 -10.73 3.75
CA THR A 335 9.25 -11.57 3.55
C THR A 335 9.52 -12.72 2.59
N CYS A 336 10.24 -12.47 1.49
CA CYS A 336 10.65 -13.54 0.58
C CYS A 336 11.49 -14.62 1.29
N ALA A 337 12.42 -14.21 2.17
CA ALA A 337 13.25 -15.16 2.91
C ALA A 337 12.42 -16.00 3.90
N PHE A 338 11.36 -15.42 4.46
CA PHE A 338 10.40 -16.12 5.30
C PHE A 338 9.61 -17.17 4.50
N ASP A 339 9.06 -16.79 3.36
CA ASP A 339 8.33 -17.69 2.45
C ASP A 339 9.22 -18.89 2.06
N MET A 340 10.46 -18.61 1.67
CA MET A 340 11.46 -19.63 1.30
C MET A 340 11.75 -20.59 2.46
N CYS A 341 11.84 -20.09 3.69
CA CYS A 341 12.00 -20.92 4.87
C CYS A 341 10.80 -21.84 5.10
N MET A 342 9.58 -21.30 5.03
CA MET A 342 8.34 -22.06 5.23
C MET A 342 8.19 -23.18 4.20
N ILE A 343 8.48 -22.88 2.94
CA ILE A 343 8.48 -23.86 1.85
C ILE A 343 9.53 -24.95 2.10
N TYR A 344 10.76 -24.56 2.46
CA TYR A 344 11.84 -25.50 2.77
C TYR A 344 11.43 -26.49 3.87
N GLN A 345 10.85 -25.99 4.97
CA GLN A 345 10.41 -26.83 6.08
C GLN A 345 9.23 -27.73 5.72
N ALA A 346 8.28 -27.26 4.93
CA ALA A 346 7.18 -28.09 4.45
C ALA A 346 7.70 -29.25 3.57
N SER A 347 8.75 -29.00 2.77
CA SER A 347 9.40 -30.02 1.95
C SER A 347 10.10 -31.10 2.77
N GLU A 348 10.78 -30.74 3.87
CA GLU A 348 11.43 -31.71 4.77
C GLU A 348 10.43 -32.57 5.54
N ASN A 349 9.22 -32.03 5.81
CA ASN A 349 8.20 -32.69 6.62
C ASN A 349 7.25 -33.62 5.84
N ASN A 350 7.50 -33.88 4.54
CA ASN A 350 6.68 -34.75 3.68
C ASN A 350 5.17 -34.44 3.75
N VAL A 351 4.80 -33.15 3.73
CA VAL A 351 3.39 -32.71 3.76
C VAL A 351 2.69 -33.19 2.47
N PRO A 352 1.60 -34.00 2.55
CA PRO A 352 0.99 -34.62 1.37
C PRO A 352 -0.08 -33.72 0.72
N ASP A 353 0.30 -32.87 -0.23
CA ASP A 353 -0.55 -32.32 -1.33
C ASP A 353 0.38 -31.61 -2.37
N PRO A 354 -0.04 -31.18 -3.59
CA PRO A 354 0.85 -30.93 -4.72
C PRO A 354 1.60 -29.61 -4.54
N MET A 355 2.56 -29.56 -3.63
CA MET A 355 3.55 -28.50 -3.62
C MET A 355 4.35 -28.63 -4.93
N PRO A 356 4.48 -27.56 -5.71
CA PRO A 356 5.39 -27.50 -6.84
C PRO A 356 6.81 -27.95 -6.44
N THR A 357 7.64 -28.39 -7.40
CA THR A 357 9.06 -28.64 -7.14
C THR A 357 9.75 -27.38 -6.59
N MET A 358 10.90 -27.49 -5.91
CA MET A 358 11.61 -26.32 -5.35
C MET A 358 11.86 -25.22 -6.41
N GLU A 359 12.17 -25.60 -7.65
CA GLU A 359 12.31 -24.68 -8.80
C GLU A 359 11.01 -23.95 -9.15
N ASN A 360 9.86 -24.61 -9.02
CA ASN A 360 8.56 -23.96 -9.22
C ASN A 360 8.20 -23.02 -8.06
N TRP A 361 8.76 -23.23 -6.86
CA TRP A 361 8.56 -22.37 -5.70
C TRP A 361 9.35 -21.07 -5.77
N GLU A 362 10.62 -21.14 -6.16
CA GLU A 362 11.41 -19.93 -6.43
C GLU A 362 10.69 -19.04 -7.46
N LEU A 363 10.13 -19.65 -8.51
CA LEU A 363 9.31 -18.93 -9.49
C LEU A 363 8.01 -18.36 -8.88
N ALA A 364 7.35 -19.08 -7.97
CA ALA A 364 6.15 -18.60 -7.30
C ALA A 364 6.46 -17.40 -6.40
N VAL A 365 7.48 -17.50 -5.54
CA VAL A 365 7.96 -16.40 -4.68
C VAL A 365 8.37 -15.20 -5.53
N ALA A 366 9.11 -15.40 -6.62
CA ALA A 366 9.47 -14.33 -7.54
C ALA A 366 8.26 -13.62 -8.15
N LYS A 367 7.21 -14.37 -8.54
CA LYS A 367 5.96 -13.77 -9.03
C LYS A 367 5.25 -12.95 -7.94
N MET A 368 5.22 -13.43 -6.70
CA MET A 368 4.62 -12.72 -5.56
C MET A 368 5.35 -11.40 -5.29
N VAL A 369 6.69 -11.46 -5.18
CA VAL A 369 7.55 -10.29 -4.99
C VAL A 369 7.34 -9.27 -6.11
N LYS A 370 7.38 -9.71 -7.37
CA LYS A 370 7.18 -8.85 -8.53
C LYS A 370 5.83 -8.15 -8.51
N ARG A 371 4.76 -8.91 -8.23
CA ARG A 371 3.41 -8.34 -8.15
C ARG A 371 3.32 -7.27 -7.06
N ARG A 372 3.89 -7.52 -5.88
CA ARG A 372 3.86 -6.55 -4.78
C ARG A 372 4.58 -5.27 -5.16
N ILE A 373 5.74 -5.39 -5.83
CA ILE A 373 6.47 -4.24 -6.37
C ILE A 373 5.62 -3.50 -7.40
N GLU A 374 4.98 -4.18 -8.36
CA GLU A 374 4.13 -3.55 -9.37
C GLU A 374 2.94 -2.79 -8.74
N ILE A 375 2.30 -3.35 -7.71
CA ILE A 375 1.19 -2.72 -7.00
C ILE A 375 1.65 -1.47 -6.24
N GLU A 376 2.74 -1.57 -5.48
CA GLU A 376 3.29 -0.47 -4.71
C GLU A 376 3.99 0.58 -5.57
N VAL A 377 4.43 0.25 -6.79
CA VAL A 377 4.92 1.22 -7.77
C VAL A 377 3.74 1.92 -8.46
N ALA A 378 2.67 1.21 -8.79
CA ALA A 378 1.48 1.82 -9.39
C ALA A 378 0.79 2.84 -8.47
N SER A 379 1.00 2.75 -7.15
CA SER A 379 0.54 3.74 -6.15
C SER A 379 1.47 4.94 -5.99
N ARG A 380 2.60 5.00 -6.70
CA ARG A 380 3.58 6.10 -6.65
C ARG A 380 3.30 7.22 -7.66
N VAL A 381 2.07 7.66 -7.85
CA VAL A 381 1.76 8.80 -8.75
C VAL A 381 1.85 10.14 -8.01
N CYS A 382 2.72 11.07 -8.41
CA CYS A 382 2.93 12.33 -7.66
C CYS A 382 1.93 13.37 -8.15
N PRO A 383 1.57 14.36 -7.30
CA PRO A 383 0.89 15.55 -7.81
C PRO A 383 1.70 16.20 -8.93
N ALA A 384 1.00 16.90 -9.83
CA ALA A 384 1.64 17.57 -10.94
C ALA A 384 2.76 18.53 -10.45
N GLY A 385 3.96 18.36 -11.02
CA GLY A 385 5.14 19.17 -10.67
C GLY A 385 6.00 18.59 -9.54
N PHE A 386 5.68 17.41 -9.03
CA PHE A 386 6.54 16.63 -8.13
C PHE A 386 7.07 15.39 -8.86
N ASP A 387 8.34 15.11 -8.64
CA ASP A 387 9.04 13.93 -9.12
C ASP A 387 8.96 12.80 -8.07
N VAL A 388 8.87 11.57 -8.57
CA VAL A 388 8.87 10.35 -7.74
C VAL A 388 10.30 9.96 -7.43
N VAL A 389 10.63 9.81 -6.15
CA VAL A 389 11.92 9.29 -5.71
C VAL A 389 11.68 8.28 -4.58
N GLY A 390 11.87 6.99 -4.86
CA GLY A 390 11.47 5.93 -3.93
C GLY A 390 9.96 5.92 -3.73
N ASP A 391 9.52 6.00 -2.48
CA ASP A 391 8.11 6.12 -2.08
C ASP A 391 7.66 7.57 -1.86
N GLU A 392 8.56 8.55 -2.04
CA GLU A 392 8.35 9.96 -1.71
C GLU A 392 8.21 10.85 -2.96
N CYS A 393 7.62 12.02 -2.76
CA CYS A 393 7.42 13.03 -3.81
C CYS A 393 8.21 14.28 -3.51
N PHE A 394 9.10 14.66 -4.43
CA PHE A 394 9.95 15.83 -4.27
C PHE A 394 9.78 16.82 -5.41
N LYS A 395 9.90 18.11 -5.11
CA LYS A 395 9.90 19.19 -6.08
C LYS A 395 11.12 20.05 -5.86
N MET A 396 12.00 20.07 -6.84
CA MET A 396 13.20 20.90 -6.82
C MET A 396 12.86 22.31 -7.31
N HIS A 397 13.22 23.32 -6.52
CA HIS A 397 13.08 24.71 -6.90
C HIS A 397 14.39 25.25 -7.45
N GLU A 398 14.31 25.90 -8.61
CA GLU A 398 15.45 26.53 -9.31
C GLU A 398 15.75 27.96 -8.81
N LEU A 399 15.16 28.39 -7.69
CA LEU A 399 15.43 29.69 -7.07
C LEU A 399 16.21 29.48 -5.76
N SER A 400 17.16 30.37 -5.49
CA SER A 400 18.08 30.25 -4.36
C SER A 400 17.77 31.27 -3.26
N GLU A 401 17.41 30.78 -2.07
CA GLU A 401 16.94 31.59 -0.93
C GLU A 401 17.53 31.12 0.40
N PRO A 402 17.50 31.94 1.46
CA PRO A 402 17.82 31.49 2.81
C PRO A 402 16.85 30.41 3.29
N TRP A 403 17.32 29.50 4.14
CA TRP A 403 16.54 28.34 4.61
C TRP A 403 15.15 28.73 5.15
N SER A 404 15.09 29.83 5.91
CA SER A 404 13.84 30.33 6.49
C SER A 404 12.80 30.76 5.45
N ILE A 405 13.25 31.31 4.31
CA ILE A 405 12.40 31.72 3.20
C ILE A 405 11.99 30.50 2.37
N SER A 406 12.92 29.61 2.05
CA SER A 406 12.64 28.34 1.36
C SER A 406 11.55 27.53 2.07
N ARG A 407 11.60 27.47 3.41
CA ARG A 407 10.55 26.84 4.23
C ARG A 407 9.17 27.47 4.02
N LEU A 408 9.09 28.80 4.03
CA LEU A 408 7.82 29.50 3.82
C LEU A 408 7.28 29.30 2.40
N LEU A 409 8.16 29.17 1.41
CA LEU A 409 7.78 28.89 0.02
C LEU A 409 7.18 27.49 -0.12
N CYS A 410 7.81 26.45 0.45
CA CYS A 410 7.19 25.11 0.47
C CYS A 410 5.84 25.12 1.18
N GLN A 411 5.74 25.80 2.34
CA GLN A 411 4.49 25.91 3.11
C GLN A 411 3.36 26.60 2.32
N ALA A 412 3.69 27.62 1.51
CA ALA A 412 2.72 28.29 0.65
C ALA A 412 2.15 27.37 -0.44
N GLU A 413 2.88 26.31 -0.82
CA GLU A 413 2.43 25.26 -1.73
C GLU A 413 1.73 24.09 -1.02
N GLY A 414 1.50 24.19 0.30
CA GLY A 414 0.95 23.09 1.09
C GLY A 414 1.95 21.95 1.36
N THR A 415 3.24 22.23 1.22
CA THR A 415 4.34 21.27 1.40
C THR A 415 5.33 21.73 2.48
N TYR A 416 6.44 21.02 2.64
CA TYR A 416 7.50 21.38 3.58
C TYR A 416 8.88 21.17 2.93
N LEU A 417 9.92 21.75 3.52
CA LEU A 417 11.29 21.45 3.10
C LEU A 417 11.59 19.97 3.31
N ALA A 418 12.14 19.33 2.30
CA ALA A 418 12.28 17.87 2.24
C ALA A 418 12.95 17.27 3.49
N GLU A 419 12.34 16.20 4.00
CA GLU A 419 12.83 15.36 5.09
C GLU A 419 12.90 13.91 4.57
N PRO A 420 13.80 13.62 3.62
CA PRO A 420 13.81 12.34 2.91
C PRO A 420 14.04 11.17 3.87
N SER A 421 13.20 10.14 3.72
CA SER A 421 13.37 8.88 4.44
C SER A 421 14.64 8.13 4.02
N ASP A 422 15.08 8.32 2.77
CA ASP A 422 16.30 7.77 2.18
C ASP A 422 17.09 8.89 1.45
N PRO A 423 17.96 9.62 2.16
CA PRO A 423 18.74 10.71 1.58
C PRO A 423 19.72 10.27 0.47
N GLU A 424 20.21 9.03 0.52
CA GLU A 424 21.13 8.48 -0.50
C GLU A 424 20.41 8.23 -1.82
N LEU A 425 19.18 7.73 -1.74
CA LEU A 425 18.32 7.59 -2.91
C LEU A 425 18.03 8.96 -3.56
N LEU A 426 17.71 9.97 -2.74
CA LEU A 426 17.51 11.33 -3.25
C LEU A 426 18.78 11.89 -3.90
N LEU A 427 19.96 11.66 -3.31
CA LEU A 427 21.23 12.07 -3.91
C LEU A 427 21.47 11.38 -5.27
N THR A 428 21.24 10.07 -5.33
CA THR A 428 21.38 9.27 -6.55
C THR A 428 20.46 9.79 -7.66
N TYR A 429 19.21 10.10 -7.31
CA TYR A 429 18.25 10.70 -8.21
C TYR A 429 18.71 12.08 -8.72
N LEU A 430 19.19 12.97 -7.84
CA LEU A 430 19.69 14.28 -8.24
C LEU A 430 20.88 14.17 -9.22
N LYS A 431 21.82 13.25 -8.95
CA LYS A 431 22.98 12.99 -9.82
C LYS A 431 22.57 12.44 -11.18
N SER A 432 21.65 11.47 -11.22
CA SER A 432 21.17 10.88 -12.48
C SER A 432 20.43 11.90 -13.37
N HIS A 433 19.88 12.95 -12.76
CA HIS A 433 19.23 14.08 -13.44
C HIS A 433 20.17 15.27 -13.68
N GLY A 434 21.48 15.07 -13.55
CA GLY A 434 22.50 16.06 -13.87
C GLY A 434 22.53 17.28 -12.96
N LYS A 435 21.96 17.19 -11.75
CA LYS A 435 22.02 18.27 -10.76
C LYS A 435 23.41 18.32 -10.13
N THR A 436 23.96 19.52 -9.99
CA THR A 436 25.25 19.78 -9.33
C THR A 436 25.14 20.84 -8.24
N ASN A 437 23.91 21.27 -7.93
CA ASN A 437 23.62 22.33 -6.97
C ASN A 437 23.53 21.77 -5.54
N HIS A 438 23.53 22.70 -4.58
CA HIS A 438 23.24 22.43 -3.17
C HIS A 438 21.80 22.83 -2.88
N PHE A 439 21.09 21.96 -2.15
CA PHE A 439 19.67 22.19 -1.86
C PHE A 439 19.38 22.13 -0.36
N TRP A 440 18.65 23.11 0.15
CA TRP A 440 18.15 23.10 1.52
C TRP A 440 17.14 21.98 1.76
N MET A 441 17.35 21.27 2.87
CA MET A 441 16.48 20.25 3.44
C MET A 441 15.82 20.76 4.73
N GLY A 442 14.84 20.04 5.27
CA GLY A 442 14.04 20.45 6.44
C GLY A 442 14.77 20.46 7.79
N GLY A 443 16.05 20.11 7.86
CA GLY A 443 16.77 20.05 9.14
C GLY A 443 17.40 21.39 9.56
N ARG A 444 17.31 21.71 10.85
CA ARG A 444 17.96 22.87 11.47
C ARG A 444 18.37 22.58 12.91
N GLY A 445 19.44 23.20 13.39
CA GLY A 445 19.92 23.00 14.75
C GLY A 445 21.21 23.73 15.07
N ASN A 446 21.89 23.29 16.11
CA ASN A 446 23.16 23.87 16.57
C ASN A 446 24.39 23.01 16.20
N GLY A 447 24.23 22.08 15.26
CA GLY A 447 25.25 21.13 14.82
C GLY A 447 25.31 19.84 15.64
N THR A 448 25.09 19.90 16.96
CA THR A 448 25.04 18.69 17.82
C THR A 448 23.62 18.15 17.99
N ASN A 449 22.62 19.03 17.99
CA ASN A 449 21.21 18.70 18.06
C ASN A 449 20.51 19.23 16.80
N MET A 450 20.40 18.36 15.80
CA MET A 450 19.65 18.64 14.58
C MET A 450 18.24 18.08 14.70
N LEU A 451 17.26 18.90 14.35
CA LEU A 451 15.85 18.50 14.28
C LEU A 451 15.34 18.72 12.87
N TRP A 452 14.58 17.75 12.39
CA TRP A 452 13.71 17.94 11.23
C TRP A 452 12.63 18.98 11.59
N THR A 453 12.16 19.77 10.62
CA THR A 453 11.09 20.77 10.82
C THR A 453 9.82 20.18 11.45
N ARG A 454 9.62 18.86 11.33
CA ARG A 454 8.51 18.12 11.93
C ARG A 454 8.82 17.43 13.26
N SER A 455 9.83 17.89 14.00
CA SER A 455 10.12 17.51 15.39
C SER A 455 10.53 16.04 15.62
N ARG A 456 11.00 15.33 14.60
CA ARG A 456 11.77 14.09 14.78
C ARG A 456 13.25 14.46 14.95
N GLN A 457 13.96 13.81 15.89
CA GLN A 457 15.42 13.90 15.91
C GLN A 457 15.95 13.39 14.59
N VAL A 458 16.91 14.10 13.99
CA VAL A 458 17.65 13.57 12.85
C VAL A 458 18.39 12.34 13.37
N VAL A 459 17.95 11.14 12.97
CA VAL A 459 18.44 9.89 13.56
C VAL A 459 19.95 9.80 13.36
N ASN A 460 20.67 9.65 14.47
CA ASN A 460 22.13 9.69 14.54
C ASN A 460 22.83 8.83 13.47
N GLY A 461 22.21 7.76 12.95
CA GLY A 461 22.75 6.89 11.89
C GLY A 461 23.10 7.57 10.57
N LEU A 462 22.33 8.59 10.15
CA LEU A 462 22.57 9.37 8.93
C LEU A 462 23.68 10.43 9.09
N LEU A 463 24.03 10.75 10.35
CA LEU A 463 25.20 11.55 10.73
C LEU A 463 26.39 10.65 11.16
N TYR A 464 26.15 9.36 11.46
CA TYR A 464 27.07 8.49 12.20
C TYR A 464 28.25 7.99 11.37
N GLN A 465 28.06 7.82 10.05
CA GLN A 465 29.19 7.44 9.18
C GLN A 465 30.26 8.55 9.08
N GLN A 466 29.90 9.81 9.36
CA GLN A 466 30.88 10.90 9.49
C GLN A 466 31.39 11.11 10.92
N MET A 467 30.67 10.62 11.95
CA MET A 467 31.17 10.64 13.33
C MET A 467 32.29 9.60 13.57
N SER A 468 32.28 8.46 12.86
CA SER A 468 33.29 7.40 13.03
C SER A 468 34.59 7.64 12.24
N THR A 469 34.55 8.45 11.17
CA THR A 469 35.74 8.83 10.38
C THR A 469 36.38 10.14 10.84
N GLY A 470 35.73 10.91 11.72
CA GLY A 470 36.26 12.20 12.20
C GLY A 470 36.23 13.31 11.15
N GLU A 471 35.60 13.09 10.00
CA GLU A 471 35.54 14.02 8.88
C GLU A 471 34.09 14.48 8.66
N MET A 472 33.55 15.21 9.63
CA MET A 472 32.56 16.23 9.28
C MET A 472 33.39 17.41 8.77
N GLU A 473 33.53 17.56 7.44
CA GLU A 473 33.97 18.83 6.87
C GLU A 473 32.86 19.86 7.09
N VAL A 474 32.74 20.31 8.33
CA VAL A 474 32.11 21.58 8.64
C VAL A 474 33.03 22.61 8.00
N HIS A 475 32.70 23.06 6.79
CA HIS A 475 33.30 24.27 6.23
C HIS A 475 32.84 25.52 7.01
N SER A 476 32.73 25.44 8.34
CA SER A 476 32.67 26.59 9.20
C SER A 476 34.07 27.18 9.26
N HIS A 477 34.25 28.34 8.66
CA HIS A 477 35.38 29.22 8.96
C HIS A 477 35.25 29.77 10.40
N GLY A 478 35.20 28.92 11.43
CA GLY A 478 35.09 29.30 12.84
C GLY A 478 34.30 28.32 13.72
N PRO A 479 34.36 28.47 15.06
CA PRO A 479 33.67 27.58 16.00
C PRO A 479 32.14 27.63 15.85
N ILE A 480 31.50 26.46 15.89
CA ILE A 480 30.05 26.24 15.80
C ILE A 480 29.37 26.90 17.01
N THR A 481 28.97 28.15 16.83
CA THR A 481 28.20 28.98 17.76
C THR A 481 26.93 29.51 17.11
N LYS A 482 26.64 29.07 15.89
CA LYS A 482 25.57 29.57 15.01
C LYS A 482 24.59 28.48 14.64
N ASP A 483 23.37 28.91 14.37
CA ASP A 483 22.27 28.15 13.80
C ASP A 483 22.67 27.59 12.42
N VAL A 484 22.63 26.27 12.26
CA VAL A 484 23.01 25.56 11.03
C VAL A 484 21.83 24.77 10.48
N CYS A 485 21.82 24.61 9.16
CA CYS A 485 20.75 23.99 8.40
C CYS A 485 21.29 22.82 7.56
N LEU A 486 20.45 21.81 7.34
CA LEU A 486 20.78 20.66 6.50
C LEU A 486 20.65 21.02 5.03
N GLU A 487 21.61 20.57 4.24
CA GLU A 487 21.56 20.57 2.79
C GLU A 487 21.90 19.19 2.23
N ILE A 488 21.44 18.93 1.01
CA ILE A 488 21.91 17.82 0.17
C ILE A 488 22.81 18.39 -0.93
N ARG A 489 23.98 17.76 -1.11
CA ARG A 489 25.02 18.24 -2.03
C ARG A 489 25.13 17.30 -3.23
N ALA A 490 24.50 17.67 -4.35
CA ALA A 490 24.46 16.83 -5.54
C ALA A 490 25.85 16.62 -6.19
N ASP A 491 26.82 17.49 -5.87
CA ASP A 491 28.22 17.46 -6.31
C ASP A 491 29.17 16.66 -5.39
N SER A 492 28.70 16.20 -4.23
CA SER A 492 29.56 15.60 -3.20
C SER A 492 29.80 14.09 -3.36
N GLU A 493 31.01 13.65 -3.01
CA GLU A 493 31.39 12.23 -2.86
C GLU A 493 31.40 11.75 -1.39
N SER A 494 31.32 12.65 -0.41
CA SER A 494 31.50 12.37 1.03
C SER A 494 30.22 12.09 1.81
N GLY A 495 29.09 11.90 1.12
CA GLY A 495 27.78 11.58 1.67
C GLY A 495 26.66 12.53 1.21
N PRO A 496 25.39 12.20 1.50
CA PRO A 496 24.23 12.91 0.98
C PRO A 496 23.98 14.23 1.70
N LEU A 497 24.08 14.25 3.03
CA LEU A 497 23.72 15.41 3.84
C LEU A 497 24.95 16.15 4.37
N ALA A 498 24.86 17.48 4.40
CA ALA A 498 25.85 18.37 4.99
C ALA A 498 25.19 19.47 5.83
N LEU A 499 26.00 20.16 6.66
CA LEU A 499 25.57 21.29 7.48
C LEU A 499 26.12 22.60 6.93
N TRP A 500 25.27 23.62 6.88
CA TRP A 500 25.66 24.95 6.40
C TRP A 500 24.97 26.10 7.15
N GLU A 501 25.48 27.32 6.99
CA GLU A 501 24.91 28.52 7.61
C GLU A 501 23.52 28.85 7.02
N CYS A 502 22.47 28.82 7.84
CA CYS A 502 21.07 28.98 7.41
C CYS A 502 20.74 30.29 6.65
N GLU A 503 21.56 31.34 6.84
CA GLU A 503 21.40 32.64 6.19
C GLU A 503 21.87 32.66 4.73
N LYS A 504 22.64 31.63 4.32
CA LYS A 504 23.16 31.51 2.95
C LYS A 504 22.04 31.13 1.99
N ARG A 505 22.24 31.46 0.72
CA ARG A 505 21.25 31.20 -0.34
C ARG A 505 21.60 29.90 -1.04
N HIS A 506 20.72 28.91 -0.95
CA HIS A 506 20.82 27.65 -1.66
C HIS A 506 19.49 27.41 -2.39
N TYR A 507 19.52 26.55 -3.41
CA TYR A 507 18.30 25.98 -3.97
C TYR A 507 17.59 25.18 -2.87
N PHE A 508 16.38 24.69 -3.10
CA PHE A 508 15.68 23.92 -2.09
C PHE A 508 14.76 22.89 -2.71
N ILE A 509 14.48 21.83 -1.93
CA ILE A 509 13.57 20.77 -2.34
C ILE A 509 12.38 20.81 -1.39
N CYS A 510 11.19 20.91 -1.96
CA CYS A 510 9.95 20.73 -1.22
C CYS A 510 9.50 19.27 -1.34
N GLN A 511 8.93 18.72 -0.28
CA GLN A 511 8.39 17.37 -0.26
C GLN A 511 6.87 17.42 -0.15
N TYR A 512 6.20 16.78 -1.12
CA TYR A 512 4.75 16.62 -1.05
C TYR A 512 4.40 15.53 -0.06
N ASN A 513 3.27 15.72 0.60
CA ASN A 513 2.89 14.92 1.74
C ASN A 513 1.61 14.14 1.52
N ASN A 514 1.69 12.82 1.70
CA ASN A 514 0.52 12.01 2.07
C ASN A 514 0.52 11.60 3.53
N ARG A 515 1.70 11.61 4.18
CA ARG A 515 1.83 11.30 5.59
C ARG A 515 1.62 12.59 6.37
N TYR A 516 0.40 12.84 6.85
CA TYR A 516 0.03 13.98 7.72
C TYR A 516 -0.30 15.31 7.00
N ALA A 517 -1.54 15.46 6.53
CA ALA A 517 -2.25 16.71 6.79
C ALA A 517 -3.03 16.51 8.10
N TYR A 518 -3.06 17.53 8.97
CA TYR A 518 -3.74 17.59 10.28
C TYR A 518 -2.99 17.05 11.51
N LYS A 519 -2.21 17.89 12.17
CA LYS A 519 -2.67 18.75 13.29
C LYS A 519 -1.58 19.75 13.68
#